data_AF-A0A9P3P585-F1
#
_entry.id   AF-A0A9P3P585-F1
#
_cell.length_a   1.000
_cell.length_b   1.000
_cell.length_c   1.000
_cell.angle_alpha   90.00
_cell.angle_beta   90.00
_cell.angle_gamma   90.00
#
_symmetry.space_group_name_H-M   'P 1'
#
loop_
_entity.id
_entity.type
_entity.pdbx_description
1 polymer ?
#
loop_
_entity_poly.entity_id
_entity_poly.type
_entity_poly.pdbx_seq_one_letter_code
_entity_poly.pdbx_strand_id
1 'polypeptide(L)'
;MGLTVGPHALSAESESATAAPYLLSGAPSFDLSISQFREKFNADNPKLPLNEFRSIATSRDQANLTRAASKINENLYASTALERGTLKIKSMQITWLPIQGPEQKAAKAKALEYMSAMIRAFVPTLSPAQSQQKLQKLLTAGKGKRYFADTEGAVRYVVADHGEKGLTFAIEPIKLALSETLEGNNK
;
A
#
# COMPACT_ATOMS: atom_id res chain seq x y z
N MET A 1 21.42 -47.98 30.66
CA MET A 1 21.40 -47.74 29.20
C MET A 1 20.11 -46.99 28.90
N GLY A 2 20.22 -45.72 28.52
CA GLY A 2 19.10 -44.78 28.45
C GLY A 2 18.36 -44.83 27.12
N LEU A 3 17.03 -44.80 27.16
CA LEU A 3 16.15 -44.64 26.01
C LEU A 3 15.79 -43.15 25.88
N THR A 4 16.36 -42.49 24.87
CA THR A 4 16.12 -41.08 24.57
C THR A 4 14.85 -40.93 23.74
N VAL A 5 13.87 -40.19 24.28
CA VAL A 5 12.71 -39.68 23.54
C VAL A 5 13.18 -38.51 22.67
N GLY A 6 13.04 -38.64 21.35
CA GLY A 6 13.20 -37.52 20.42
C GLY A 6 11.83 -37.04 19.95
N PRO A 7 11.41 -35.80 20.21
CA PRO A 7 10.21 -35.26 19.59
C PRO A 7 10.49 -34.97 18.11
N HIS A 8 9.75 -35.63 17.23
CA HIS A 8 9.57 -35.20 15.85
C HIS A 8 8.82 -33.86 15.87
N ALA A 9 9.55 -32.76 15.97
CA ALA A 9 9.02 -31.45 15.65
C ALA A 9 8.88 -31.40 14.12
N LEU A 10 7.63 -31.39 13.64
CA LEU A 10 7.35 -30.92 12.28
C LEU A 10 7.81 -29.46 12.21
N SER A 11 8.95 -29.24 11.58
CA SER A 11 9.32 -27.95 11.04
C SER A 11 8.24 -27.56 10.04
N ALA A 12 7.29 -26.75 10.49
CA ALA A 12 6.54 -25.90 9.58
C ALA A 12 7.58 -24.98 8.95
N GLU A 13 8.01 -25.32 7.73
CA GLU A 13 8.69 -24.40 6.83
C GLU A 13 7.87 -23.12 6.85
N SER A 14 8.43 -22.10 7.51
CA SER A 14 7.93 -20.76 7.44
C SER A 14 8.25 -20.31 6.01
N GLU A 15 7.34 -20.57 5.08
CA GLU A 15 7.38 -20.00 3.74
C GLU A 15 7.68 -18.51 3.91
N SER A 16 8.91 -18.14 3.58
CA SER A 16 9.47 -16.83 3.88
C SER A 16 8.56 -15.80 3.22
N ALA A 17 7.79 -15.06 4.02
CA ALA A 17 7.07 -13.91 3.55
C ALA A 17 8.09 -12.97 2.90
N THR A 18 8.15 -12.96 1.57
CA THR A 18 9.06 -12.07 0.83
C THR A 18 8.82 -10.67 1.35
N ALA A 19 9.86 -10.03 1.87
CA ALA A 19 9.75 -8.70 2.44
C ALA A 19 9.16 -7.74 1.41
N ALA A 20 8.28 -6.83 1.86
CA ALA A 20 7.64 -5.89 0.95
C ALA A 20 8.69 -5.04 0.21
N PRO A 21 8.54 -4.77 -1.11
CA PRO A 21 9.60 -4.19 -1.92
C PRO A 21 10.16 -2.85 -1.40
N TYR A 22 9.31 -2.00 -0.83
CA TYR A 22 9.71 -0.70 -0.26
C TYR A 22 10.65 -0.81 0.96
N LEU A 23 10.74 -2.00 1.57
CA LEU A 23 11.65 -2.30 2.68
C LEU A 23 13.07 -2.63 2.22
N LEU A 24 13.27 -2.90 0.93
CA LEU A 24 14.58 -3.24 0.38
C LEU A 24 15.50 -2.01 0.37
N SER A 25 16.81 -2.27 0.54
CA SER A 25 17.82 -1.23 0.40
C SER A 25 17.80 -0.68 -1.03
N GLY A 26 17.89 0.65 -1.17
CA GLY A 26 17.80 1.32 -2.48
C GLY A 26 16.41 1.29 -3.14
N ALA A 27 15.37 0.81 -2.45
CA ALA A 27 14.00 0.89 -2.96
C ALA A 27 13.60 2.36 -3.20
N PRO A 28 12.93 2.67 -4.31
CA PRO A 28 12.62 4.04 -4.71
C PRO A 28 11.65 4.72 -3.74
N SER A 29 11.56 6.04 -3.88
CA SER A 29 10.55 6.90 -3.26
C SER A 29 9.87 7.74 -4.35
N PHE A 30 8.63 8.14 -4.12
CA PHE A 30 7.98 9.17 -4.92
C PHE A 30 8.68 10.50 -4.69
N ASP A 31 8.68 11.37 -5.70
CA ASP A 31 9.23 12.72 -5.58
C ASP A 31 8.27 13.69 -4.88
N LEU A 32 7.66 13.23 -3.78
CA LEU A 32 6.75 13.99 -2.94
C LEU A 32 7.03 13.63 -1.48
N SER A 33 7.26 14.65 -0.65
CA SER A 33 7.24 14.47 0.81
C SER A 33 5.81 14.24 1.29
N ILE A 34 5.66 13.63 2.47
CA ILE A 34 4.34 13.39 3.06
C ILE A 34 3.52 14.66 3.26
N SER A 35 4.16 15.78 3.61
CA SER A 35 3.49 17.08 3.80
C SER A 35 3.00 17.65 2.47
N GLN A 36 3.85 17.64 1.43
CA GLN A 36 3.48 18.08 0.08
C GLN A 36 2.34 17.25 -0.50
N PHE A 37 2.42 15.92 -0.34
CA PHE A 37 1.37 15.01 -0.76
C PHE A 37 0.03 15.36 -0.09
N ARG A 38 0.02 15.53 1.24
CA ARG A 38 -1.22 15.82 1.97
C ARG A 38 -1.84 17.15 1.53
N GLU A 39 -1.04 18.19 1.42
CA GLU A 39 -1.51 19.51 1.00
C GLU A 39 -2.16 19.43 -0.39
N LYS A 40 -1.45 18.85 -1.36
CA LYS A 40 -1.97 18.64 -2.72
C LYS A 40 -3.21 17.75 -2.73
N PHE A 41 -3.20 16.63 -2.01
CA PHE A 41 -4.32 15.71 -1.95
C PHE A 41 -5.59 16.39 -1.41
N ASN A 42 -5.46 17.18 -0.35
CA ASN A 42 -6.59 17.89 0.25
C ASN A 42 -7.11 19.02 -0.67
N ALA A 43 -6.21 19.74 -1.36
CA ALA A 43 -6.59 20.74 -2.35
C ALA A 43 -7.38 20.12 -3.52
N ASP A 44 -6.92 18.97 -4.02
CA ASP A 44 -7.55 18.27 -5.14
C ASP A 44 -8.83 17.50 -4.73
N ASN A 45 -9.01 17.22 -3.43
CA ASN A 45 -10.11 16.42 -2.88
C ASN A 45 -10.69 17.04 -1.58
N PRO A 46 -11.35 18.21 -1.65
CA PRO A 46 -11.81 18.95 -0.44
C PRO A 46 -12.86 18.19 0.40
N LYS A 47 -13.52 17.17 -0.17
CA LYS A 47 -14.49 16.31 0.52
C LYS A 47 -13.88 15.07 1.15
N LEU A 48 -12.59 14.80 0.89
CA LEU A 48 -11.85 13.64 1.37
C LEU A 48 -10.55 14.10 2.07
N PRO A 49 -10.61 14.97 3.08
CA PRO A 49 -9.39 15.50 3.68
C PRO A 49 -8.62 14.42 4.45
N LEU A 50 -7.31 14.39 4.27
CA LEU A 50 -6.37 13.70 5.14
C LEU A 50 -5.96 14.62 6.29
N ASN A 51 -6.00 14.09 7.51
CA ASN A 51 -5.44 14.75 8.69
C ASN A 51 -3.91 14.68 8.67
N GLU A 52 -3.26 15.36 9.60
CA GLU A 52 -1.80 15.31 9.74
C GLU A 52 -1.28 13.89 9.95
N PHE A 53 -0.19 13.55 9.28
CA PHE A 53 0.50 12.28 9.46
C PHE A 53 1.38 12.35 10.69
N ARG A 54 1.12 11.47 11.67
CA ARG A 54 1.90 11.38 12.90
C ARG A 54 2.81 10.17 12.85
N SER A 55 4.05 10.35 13.28
CA SER A 55 5.03 9.26 13.37
C SER A 55 4.51 8.15 14.27
N ILE A 56 4.70 6.90 13.84
CA ILE A 56 4.43 5.70 14.64
C ILE A 56 5.77 5.11 15.03
N ALA A 57 6.10 5.19 16.32
CA ALA A 57 7.25 4.48 16.86
C ALA A 57 6.98 2.97 16.75
N THR A 58 7.84 2.25 16.02
CA THR A 58 7.79 0.79 15.99
C THR A 58 9.09 0.25 16.57
N SER A 59 9.01 -0.71 17.50
CA SER A 59 10.19 -1.36 18.11
C SER A 59 11.09 -2.08 17.11
N ARG A 60 10.63 -2.25 15.86
CA ARG A 60 11.38 -2.74 14.71
C ARG A 60 11.63 -1.60 13.72
N ASP A 61 12.23 -0.51 14.19
CA ASP A 61 12.73 0.54 13.31
C ASP A 61 13.80 -0.10 12.41
N GLN A 62 13.38 -0.59 11.25
CA GLN A 62 14.31 -0.94 10.18
C GLN A 62 15.03 0.36 9.87
N ALA A 63 16.34 0.41 10.12
CA ALA A 63 17.16 1.60 10.33
C ALA A 63 17.01 2.75 9.28
N ASN A 64 16.32 2.50 8.18
CA ASN A 64 16.24 3.34 6.99
C ASN A 64 14.84 3.94 6.72
N LEU A 65 13.83 3.69 7.56
CA LEU A 65 12.45 4.13 7.30
C LEU A 65 11.80 4.82 8.49
N THR A 66 10.95 5.80 8.22
CA THR A 66 10.01 6.39 9.19
C THR A 66 8.60 5.96 8.85
N ARG A 67 7.82 5.48 9.83
CA ARG A 67 6.40 5.15 9.63
C ARG A 67 5.54 6.28 10.16
N ALA A 68 4.49 6.63 9.44
CA ALA A 68 3.51 7.59 9.91
C ALA A 68 2.08 7.16 9.54
N ALA A 69 1.09 7.66 10.26
CA ALA A 69 -0.31 7.45 9.92
C ALA A 69 -1.16 8.69 10.19
N SER A 70 -2.27 8.75 9.47
CA SER A 70 -3.31 9.76 9.60
C SER A 70 -4.65 9.04 9.79
N LYS A 71 -5.30 9.28 10.94
CA LYS A 71 -6.64 8.76 11.21
C LYS A 71 -7.64 9.60 10.43
N ILE A 72 -8.40 9.01 9.52
CA ILE A 72 -9.47 9.71 8.78
C ILE A 72 -10.76 9.68 9.60
N ASN A 73 -11.10 8.52 10.15
CA ASN A 73 -12.16 8.32 11.15
C ASN A 73 -11.89 7.01 11.94
N GLU A 74 -12.88 6.49 12.68
CA GLU A 74 -12.73 5.25 13.47
C GLU A 74 -12.48 3.98 12.65
N ASN A 75 -12.89 3.95 11.38
CA ASN A 75 -12.87 2.75 10.54
C ASN A 75 -12.06 2.91 9.25
N LEU A 76 -11.34 4.02 9.11
CA LEU A 76 -10.56 4.36 7.94
C LEU A 76 -9.33 5.16 8.35
N TYR A 77 -8.17 4.71 7.91
CA TYR A 77 -6.91 5.39 8.16
C TYR A 77 -5.98 5.31 6.97
N ALA A 78 -5.11 6.30 6.85
CA ALA A 78 -3.99 6.31 5.92
C ALA A 78 -2.69 6.00 6.66
N SER A 79 -1.82 5.19 6.10
CA SER A 79 -0.49 4.93 6.63
C SER A 79 0.56 5.05 5.54
N THR A 80 1.78 5.36 5.94
CA THR A 80 2.88 5.60 5.00
C THR A 80 4.20 5.09 5.55
N ALA A 81 5.02 4.56 4.65
CA ALA A 81 6.44 4.33 4.88
C ALA A 81 7.22 5.44 4.18
N LEU A 82 8.07 6.13 4.93
CA LEU A 82 8.81 7.30 4.49
C LEU A 82 10.30 7.00 4.46
N GLU A 83 10.98 7.55 3.47
CA GLU A 83 12.43 7.61 3.43
C GLU A 83 12.93 8.51 4.58
N ARG A 84 13.88 8.00 5.35
CA ARG A 84 14.45 8.72 6.48
C ARG A 84 15.19 9.98 5.98
N GLY A 85 15.00 11.11 6.66
CA GLY A 85 15.63 12.39 6.33
C GLY A 85 14.82 13.23 5.33
N THR A 86 14.41 12.66 4.19
CA THR A 86 13.65 13.40 3.17
C THR A 86 12.14 13.39 3.41
N LEU A 87 11.64 12.40 4.17
CA LEU A 87 10.21 12.13 4.36
C LEU A 87 9.46 11.90 3.04
N LYS A 88 10.18 11.52 1.98
CA LYS A 88 9.58 11.10 0.70
C LYS A 88 8.85 9.78 0.85
N ILE A 89 7.75 9.63 0.14
CA ILE A 89 6.85 8.49 0.29
C ILE A 89 7.44 7.27 -0.43
N LYS A 90 7.64 6.17 0.28
CA LYS A 90 8.02 4.86 -0.30
C LYS A 90 6.84 3.91 -0.44
N SER A 91 5.80 4.10 0.35
CA SER A 91 4.52 3.40 0.20
C SER A 91 3.44 4.23 0.88
N MET A 92 2.30 4.40 0.22
CA MET A 92 1.10 5.01 0.82
C MET A 92 -0.01 3.96 0.84
N GLN A 93 -0.70 3.85 1.97
CA GLN A 93 -1.75 2.87 2.18
C GLN A 93 -3.02 3.55 2.69
N ILE A 94 -4.17 3.01 2.27
CA ILE A 94 -5.47 3.27 2.87
C ILE A 94 -6.00 1.93 3.38
N THR A 95 -6.38 1.89 4.65
CA THR A 95 -6.96 0.69 5.26
C THR A 95 -8.33 1.00 5.84
N TRP A 96 -9.32 0.23 5.40
CA TRP A 96 -10.68 0.23 5.91
C TRP A 96 -10.91 -0.96 6.83
N LEU A 97 -11.53 -0.69 7.98
CA LEU A 97 -11.96 -1.69 8.95
C LEU A 97 -13.48 -1.86 8.84
N PRO A 98 -13.99 -3.07 8.52
CA PRO A 98 -15.41 -3.33 8.46
C PRO A 98 -16.10 -2.96 9.78
N ILE A 99 -17.23 -2.27 9.64
CA ILE A 99 -18.17 -2.02 10.74
C ILE A 99 -19.42 -2.87 10.56
N GLN A 100 -20.13 -3.11 11.65
CA GLN A 100 -21.44 -3.76 11.64
C GLN A 100 -22.55 -2.72 11.51
N GLY A 101 -23.73 -3.15 11.02
CA GLY A 101 -24.92 -2.31 10.94
C GLY A 101 -25.14 -1.60 9.60
N PRO A 102 -26.17 -0.76 9.52
CA PRO A 102 -26.67 -0.20 8.26
C PRO A 102 -25.66 0.72 7.55
N GLU A 103 -24.71 1.29 8.30
CA GLU A 103 -23.70 2.21 7.76
C GLU A 103 -22.55 1.52 7.03
N GLN A 104 -22.42 0.19 7.14
CA GLN A 104 -21.30 -0.56 6.56
C GLN A 104 -21.11 -0.27 5.06
N LYS A 105 -22.20 -0.24 4.29
CA LYS A 105 -22.15 0.02 2.85
C LYS A 105 -21.62 1.42 2.54
N ALA A 106 -22.07 2.43 3.28
CA ALA A 106 -21.63 3.81 3.10
C ALA A 106 -20.17 4.00 3.54
N ALA A 107 -19.77 3.38 4.66
CA ALA A 107 -18.39 3.40 5.15
C ALA A 107 -17.43 2.75 4.14
N LYS A 108 -17.80 1.60 3.57
CA LYS A 108 -17.02 0.94 2.52
C LYS A 108 -16.93 1.83 1.27
N ALA A 109 -18.03 2.42 0.82
CA ALA A 109 -18.04 3.32 -0.32
C ALA A 109 -17.07 4.49 -0.14
N LYS A 110 -17.08 5.13 1.05
CA LYS A 110 -16.13 6.20 1.39
C LYS A 110 -14.68 5.72 1.35
N ALA A 111 -14.39 4.52 1.85
CA ALA A 111 -13.05 3.94 1.73
C ALA A 111 -12.60 3.78 0.28
N LEU A 112 -13.49 3.30 -0.60
CA LEU A 112 -13.21 3.16 -2.03
C LEU A 112 -12.99 4.51 -2.72
N GLU A 113 -13.67 5.57 -2.29
CA GLU A 113 -13.42 6.93 -2.76
C GLU A 113 -12.01 7.40 -2.40
N TYR A 114 -11.56 7.20 -1.15
CA TYR A 114 -10.18 7.52 -0.75
C TYR A 114 -9.14 6.72 -1.55
N MET A 115 -9.35 5.41 -1.71
CA MET A 115 -8.44 4.54 -2.49
C MET A 115 -8.36 4.98 -3.95
N SER A 116 -9.49 5.35 -4.56
CA SER A 116 -9.54 5.84 -5.95
C SER A 116 -8.88 7.22 -6.09
N ALA A 117 -9.11 8.12 -5.13
CA ALA A 117 -8.45 9.43 -5.10
C ALA A 117 -6.93 9.28 -4.94
N MET A 118 -6.49 8.29 -4.15
CA MET A 118 -5.05 7.99 -3.98
C MET A 118 -4.40 7.49 -5.27
N ILE A 119 -5.09 6.65 -6.06
CA ILE A 119 -4.62 6.27 -7.41
C ILE A 119 -4.34 7.51 -8.25
N ARG A 120 -5.31 8.43 -8.31
CA ARG A 120 -5.18 9.67 -9.10
C ARG A 120 -4.08 10.59 -8.59
N ALA A 121 -3.82 10.61 -7.28
CA ALA A 121 -2.77 11.43 -6.69
C ALA A 121 -1.35 11.00 -7.12
N PHE A 122 -1.14 9.69 -7.33
CA PHE A 122 0.15 9.15 -7.79
C PHE A 122 0.21 8.89 -9.30
N VAL A 123 -0.94 8.83 -9.97
CA VAL A 123 -1.06 8.65 -11.42
C VAL A 123 -2.02 9.73 -11.96
N PRO A 124 -1.58 11.00 -12.05
CA PRO A 124 -2.44 12.14 -12.37
C PRO A 124 -2.99 12.14 -13.80
N THR A 125 -2.51 11.24 -14.66
CA THR A 125 -3.04 11.03 -16.01
C THR A 125 -4.40 10.32 -16.01
N LEU A 126 -4.80 9.68 -14.90
CA LEU A 126 -6.09 9.02 -14.78
C LEU A 126 -7.17 10.03 -14.34
N SER A 127 -8.29 10.03 -15.06
CA SER A 127 -9.51 10.72 -14.65
C SER A 127 -10.15 10.05 -13.42
N PRO A 128 -11.06 10.72 -12.69
CA PRO A 128 -11.76 10.12 -11.54
C PRO A 128 -12.45 8.79 -11.88
N ALA A 129 -13.11 8.71 -13.04
CA ALA A 129 -13.79 7.48 -13.49
C ALA A 129 -12.79 6.36 -13.79
N GLN A 130 -11.66 6.68 -14.43
CA GLN A 130 -10.61 5.70 -14.72
C GLN A 130 -9.95 5.18 -13.44
N SER A 131 -9.72 6.04 -12.44
CA SER A 131 -9.17 5.62 -11.14
C SER A 131 -10.14 4.67 -10.40
N GLN A 132 -11.44 4.96 -10.41
CA GLN A 132 -12.46 4.07 -9.84
C GLN A 132 -12.51 2.72 -10.57
N GLN A 133 -12.48 2.72 -11.90
CA GLN A 133 -12.44 1.50 -12.69
C GLN A 133 -11.17 0.68 -12.43
N LYS A 134 -10.00 1.33 -12.34
CA LYS A 134 -8.74 0.66 -12.00
C LYS A 134 -8.83 0.03 -10.61
N LEU A 135 -9.31 0.76 -9.60
CA LEU A 135 -9.50 0.21 -8.26
C LEU A 135 -10.41 -1.02 -8.29
N GLN A 136 -11.56 -0.95 -8.97
CA GLN A 136 -12.49 -2.08 -9.05
C GLN A 136 -11.85 -3.31 -9.69
N LYS A 137 -11.05 -3.13 -10.76
CA LYS A 137 -10.29 -4.23 -11.39
C LYS A 137 -9.29 -4.86 -10.41
N LEU A 138 -8.54 -4.04 -9.67
CA LEU A 138 -7.57 -4.50 -8.67
C LEU A 138 -8.26 -5.29 -7.54
N LEU A 139 -9.38 -4.79 -7.03
CA LEU A 139 -10.17 -5.47 -5.97
C LEU A 139 -10.73 -6.80 -6.46
N THR A 140 -11.29 -6.83 -7.67
CA THR A 140 -11.80 -8.07 -8.27
C THR A 140 -10.68 -9.10 -8.47
N ALA A 141 -9.52 -8.68 -8.98
CA ALA A 141 -8.37 -9.55 -9.21
C ALA A 141 -7.71 -10.04 -7.90
N GLY A 142 -7.85 -9.28 -6.82
CA GLY A 142 -7.36 -9.63 -5.49
C GLY A 142 -8.31 -10.49 -4.64
N LYS A 143 -9.57 -10.63 -5.05
CA LYS A 143 -10.57 -11.38 -4.28
C LYS A 143 -10.13 -12.84 -4.05
N GLY A 144 -10.22 -13.29 -2.81
CA GLY A 144 -9.85 -14.65 -2.39
C GLY A 144 -8.35 -14.90 -2.28
N LYS A 145 -7.50 -13.91 -2.58
CA LYS A 145 -6.04 -14.00 -2.41
C LYS A 145 -5.64 -13.40 -1.07
N ARG A 146 -4.59 -13.96 -0.45
CA ARG A 146 -3.99 -13.39 0.77
C ARG A 146 -3.48 -11.97 0.53
N TYR A 147 -2.84 -11.77 -0.62
CA TYR A 147 -2.44 -10.47 -1.15
C TYR A 147 -2.44 -10.54 -2.67
N PHE A 148 -2.65 -9.41 -3.33
CA PHE A 148 -2.55 -9.26 -4.78
C PHE A 148 -1.74 -8.01 -5.09
N ALA A 149 -0.86 -8.10 -6.08
CA ALA A 149 -0.11 -6.96 -6.56
C ALA A 149 -0.15 -6.91 -8.08
N ASP A 150 -0.22 -5.70 -8.62
CA ASP A 150 -0.22 -5.41 -10.05
C ASP A 150 0.69 -4.20 -10.30
N THR A 151 1.46 -4.24 -11.38
CA THR A 151 2.43 -3.18 -11.70
C THR A 151 2.04 -2.56 -13.02
N GLU A 152 1.93 -1.23 -13.05
CA GLU A 152 1.59 -0.47 -14.25
C GLU A 152 2.39 0.83 -14.28
N GLY A 153 3.12 1.06 -15.36
CA GLY A 153 4.01 2.22 -15.46
C GLY A 153 5.00 2.26 -14.29
N ALA A 154 5.12 3.41 -13.63
CA ALA A 154 6.06 3.62 -12.52
C ALA A 154 5.52 3.23 -11.14
N VAL A 155 4.35 2.57 -11.06
CA VAL A 155 3.72 2.22 -9.78
C VAL A 155 3.37 0.75 -9.68
N ARG A 156 3.44 0.25 -8.45
CA ARG A 156 2.92 -1.04 -8.01
C ARG A 156 1.74 -0.82 -7.09
N TYR A 157 0.62 -1.42 -7.43
CA TYR A 157 -0.59 -1.50 -6.61
C TYR A 157 -0.55 -2.76 -5.77
N VAL A 158 -0.98 -2.68 -4.52
CA VAL A 158 -1.13 -3.84 -3.64
C VAL A 158 -2.52 -3.81 -3.00
N VAL A 159 -3.21 -4.95 -3.02
CA VAL A 159 -4.52 -5.16 -2.39
C VAL A 159 -4.41 -6.33 -1.42
N ALA A 160 -4.89 -6.13 -0.21
CA ALA A 160 -5.13 -7.18 0.77
C ALA A 160 -6.59 -7.07 1.27
N ASP A 161 -7.46 -7.96 0.80
CA ASP A 161 -8.85 -8.05 1.25
C ASP A 161 -8.99 -9.25 2.19
N HIS A 162 -9.07 -8.97 3.48
CA HIS A 162 -9.21 -9.98 4.52
C HIS A 162 -10.65 -10.11 5.02
N GLY A 163 -11.63 -9.69 4.22
CA GLY A 163 -13.05 -9.74 4.57
C GLY A 163 -13.32 -8.95 5.83
N GLU A 164 -13.73 -9.64 6.90
CA GLU A 164 -14.04 -9.03 8.21
C GLU A 164 -12.85 -8.37 8.90
N LYS A 165 -11.62 -8.73 8.54
CA LYS A 165 -10.41 -8.14 9.18
C LYS A 165 -9.97 -6.82 8.56
N GLY A 166 -10.50 -6.43 7.40
CA GLY A 166 -10.09 -5.21 6.74
C GLY A 166 -9.84 -5.34 5.25
N LEU A 167 -9.88 -4.19 4.59
CA LEU A 167 -9.39 -4.01 3.23
C LEU A 167 -8.25 -2.99 3.26
N THR A 168 -7.07 -3.39 2.80
CA THR A 168 -5.93 -2.50 2.61
C THR A 168 -5.62 -2.38 1.13
N PHE A 169 -5.43 -1.14 0.69
CA PHE A 169 -4.93 -0.81 -0.64
C PHE A 169 -3.67 0.06 -0.49
N ALA A 170 -2.61 -0.28 -1.23
CA ALA A 170 -1.36 0.45 -1.21
C ALA A 170 -0.86 0.78 -2.62
N ILE A 171 -0.11 1.88 -2.71
CA ILE A 171 0.62 2.27 -3.91
C ILE A 171 2.09 2.49 -3.54
N GLU A 172 2.96 1.86 -4.32
CA GLU A 172 4.41 1.87 -4.15
C GLU A 172 5.06 2.33 -5.45
N PRO A 173 6.13 3.15 -5.41
CA PRO A 173 6.90 3.46 -6.59
C PRO A 173 7.69 2.22 -7.02
N ILE A 174 7.85 2.03 -8.31
CA ILE A 174 8.80 1.05 -8.84
C ILE A 174 9.92 1.73 -9.60
N LYS A 175 11.12 1.16 -9.50
CA LYS A 175 12.22 1.58 -10.34
C LYS A 175 11.95 1.04 -11.73
N LEU A 176 11.67 1.94 -12.68
CA LEU A 176 11.67 1.58 -14.08
C LEU A 176 13.12 1.28 -14.47
N ALA A 177 13.45 -0.01 -14.63
CA ALA A 177 14.62 -0.37 -15.40
C ALA A 177 14.23 -0.16 -16.87
N LEU A 178 15.00 0.66 -17.59
CA LEU A 178 14.94 0.64 -19.05
C LEU A 178 15.27 -0.79 -19.46
N SER A 179 14.32 -1.53 -20.03
CA SER A 179 14.64 -2.79 -20.67
C SER A 179 15.54 -2.46 -21.86
N GLU A 180 16.84 -2.75 -21.73
CA GLU A 180 17.75 -2.89 -22.88
C GLU A 180 17.24 -4.09 -23.69
N THR A 181 16.23 -3.89 -24.54
CA THR A 181 15.75 -4.93 -25.44
C THR A 181 15.13 -4.33 -26.70
N LEU A 182 15.85 -3.44 -27.38
CA LEU A 182 15.54 -3.02 -28.76
C LEU A 182 16.81 -2.76 -29.60
N GLU A 183 17.89 -3.49 -29.36
CA GLU A 183 19.05 -3.55 -30.28
C GLU A 183 19.38 -5.00 -30.60
N GLY A 184 18.69 -5.58 -31.57
CA GLY A 184 18.97 -6.96 -31.95
C GLY A 184 18.29 -7.50 -33.20
N ASN A 185 17.59 -6.68 -34.01
CA ASN A 185 16.88 -7.19 -35.19
C ASN A 185 17.04 -6.34 -36.46
N ASN A 186 18.25 -5.82 -36.68
CA ASN A 186 18.70 -5.40 -37.99
C ASN A 186 20.11 -5.92 -38.25
N LYS A 187 20.21 -7.18 -38.69
CA LYS A 187 21.24 -7.60 -39.63
C LYS A 187 20.80 -8.83 -40.40
#